data_AF-A0A2H0MS01-F1
#
_entry.id   AF-A0A2H0MS01-F1
#
_cell.length_a   1.000
_cell.length_b   1.000
_cell.length_c   1.000
_cell.angle_alpha   90.00
_cell.angle_beta   90.00
_cell.angle_gamma   90.00
#
_symmetry.space_group_name_H-M   'P 1'
#
loop_
_entity.id
_entity.type
_entity.pdbx_description
1 polymer ?
#
loop_
_entity_poly.entity_id
_entity_poly.type
_entity_poly.pdbx_seq_one_letter_code
_entity_poly.pdbx_strand_id
1 'polypeptide(L)'
;APIQVAVLPLVRNKPELVKKAKEVFQLLKPYFMCQYDDVGSIGRRYRRGDEVGTIVSIACDFQTLEDNTVTLRDRDSMKQIRVEIPKLK
;
A
#
# COMPACT_ATOMS: atom_id res chain seq x y z
N ALA A 1 1.61 18.75 -3.86
CA ALA A 1 0.48 18.19 -3.09
C ALA A 1 0.98 16.94 -2.39
N PRO A 2 0.83 16.82 -1.05
CA PRO A 2 1.34 15.67 -0.31
C PRO A 2 0.62 14.39 -0.75
N ILE A 3 1.40 13.33 -0.93
CA ILE A 3 0.85 11.99 -1.21
C ILE A 3 0.17 11.54 0.08
N GLN A 4 -1.10 11.13 0.01
CA GLN A 4 -1.85 10.72 1.20
C GLN A 4 -1.65 9.23 1.47
N VAL A 5 -1.64 8.43 0.40
CA VAL A 5 -1.62 6.97 0.48
C VAL A 5 -0.54 6.39 -0.45
N ALA A 6 0.30 5.47 0.04
CA ALA A 6 1.20 4.69 -0.80
C ALA A 6 0.78 3.22 -0.83
N VAL A 7 0.74 2.59 -2.00
CA VAL A 7 0.41 1.18 -2.19
C VAL A 7 1.68 0.42 -2.57
N LEU A 8 2.03 -0.57 -1.76
CA LEU A 8 3.32 -1.25 -1.77
C LEU A 8 3.09 -2.78 -1.80
N PRO A 9 3.50 -3.49 -2.87
CA PRO A 9 3.47 -4.96 -2.86
C PRO A 9 4.61 -5.53 -2.01
N LEU A 10 4.37 -6.46 -1.09
CA LEU A 10 5.41 -7.06 -0.24
C LEU A 10 6.63 -7.54 -1.05
N VAL A 11 6.37 -8.23 -2.17
CA VAL A 11 7.40 -8.68 -3.11
C VAL A 11 7.03 -8.32 -4.54
N ARG A 12 8.02 -7.83 -5.30
CA ARG A 12 7.84 -7.55 -6.74
C ARG A 12 7.93 -8.80 -7.61
N ASN A 13 8.58 -9.86 -7.11
CA ASN A 13 8.85 -11.08 -7.89
C ASN A 13 7.59 -11.94 -8.10
N LYS A 14 6.47 -11.62 -7.45
CA LYS A 14 5.18 -12.28 -7.72
C LYS A 14 4.27 -11.35 -8.53
N PRO A 15 3.98 -11.68 -9.80
CA PRO A 15 3.17 -10.84 -10.67
C PRO A 15 1.71 -10.70 -10.18
N GLU A 16 1.17 -11.73 -9.52
CA GLU A 16 -0.20 -11.71 -8.97
C GLU A 16 -0.34 -10.64 -7.87
N LEU A 17 0.66 -10.55 -6.99
CA LEU A 17 0.68 -9.60 -5.88
C LEU A 17 0.87 -8.17 -6.37
N VAL A 18 1.72 -7.98 -7.38
CA VAL A 18 1.86 -6.70 -8.11
C VAL A 18 0.56 -6.29 -8.79
N LYS A 19 -0.12 -7.23 -9.46
CA LYS A 19 -1.41 -6.97 -10.11
C LYS A 19 -2.46 -6.54 -9.07
N LYS A 20 -2.56 -7.26 -7.95
CA LYS A 20 -3.50 -6.93 -6.87
C LYS A 20 -3.21 -5.57 -6.24
N ALA A 21 -1.94 -5.24 -6.01
CA ALA A 21 -1.53 -3.93 -5.52
C ALA A 21 -1.91 -2.80 -6.51
N LYS A 22 -1.74 -3.04 -7.82
CA LYS A 22 -2.19 -2.09 -8.85
C LYS A 22 -3.71 -1.93 -8.88
N GLU A 23 -4.47 -3.00 -8.69
CA GLU A 23 -5.94 -2.94 -8.57
C GLU A 23 -6.37 -2.08 -7.37
N VAL A 24 -5.77 -2.29 -6.20
CA VAL A 24 -6.03 -1.48 -4.99
C VAL A 24 -5.67 -0.01 -5.23
N PHE A 25 -4.52 0.25 -5.87
CA PHE A 25 -4.13 1.60 -6.24
C PHE A 25 -5.16 2.28 -7.15
N GLN A 26 -5.64 1.60 -8.21
CA GLN A 26 -6.66 2.16 -9.10
C GLN A 26 -8.00 2.37 -8.40
N LEU A 27 -8.35 1.55 -7.41
CA LEU A 27 -9.57 1.69 -6.62
C LEU A 27 -9.54 2.93 -5.72
N LEU A 28 -8.36 3.29 -5.19
CA LEU A 28 -8.18 4.41 -4.27
C LEU A 28 -7.86 5.74 -4.96
N LYS A 29 -7.23 5.68 -6.14
CA LYS A 29 -6.86 6.84 -6.95
C LYS A 29 -7.98 7.89 -7.18
N PRO A 30 -9.27 7.52 -7.31
CA PRO A 30 -10.35 8.50 -7.45
C PRO A 30 -10.68 9.28 -6.17
N TYR A 31 -10.35 8.72 -5.00
CA TYR A 31 -10.73 9.26 -3.69
C TYR A 31 -9.56 9.94 -2.96
N PHE A 32 -8.34 9.46 -3.19
CA PHE A 32 -7.14 9.91 -2.48
C PHE A 32 -5.95 10.12 -3.42
N MET A 33 -5.04 11.00 -3.00
CA MET A 33 -3.74 11.16 -3.66
C MET A 33 -2.85 9.95 -3.35
N CYS A 34 -2.90 8.97 -4.25
CA CYS A 34 -2.20 7.69 -4.09
C CYS A 34 -0.86 7.66 -4.85
N GLN A 35 0.09 6.88 -4.36
CA GLN A 35 1.31 6.48 -5.06
C GLN A 35 1.48 4.97 -5.05
N TYR A 36 2.06 4.40 -6.11
CA TYR A 36 2.44 3.00 -6.16
C TYR A 36 3.97 2.89 -6.21
N ASP A 37 4.55 2.02 -5.40
CA ASP A 37 6.00 1.77 -5.37
C ASP A 37 6.32 0.29 -5.07
N ASP A 38 6.98 -0.36 -6.03
CA ASP A 38 7.46 -1.74 -5.94
C ASP A 38 8.99 -1.87 -6.04
N VAL A 39 9.70 -0.74 -6.05
CA VAL A 39 11.15 -0.71 -6.25
C VAL A 39 11.85 -0.93 -4.91
N GLY A 40 12.86 -1.79 -4.86
CA GLY A 40 13.64 -2.04 -3.64
C GLY A 40 12.88 -2.83 -2.55
N SER A 41 13.49 -2.92 -1.36
CA SER A 41 12.89 -3.60 -0.20
C SER A 41 11.78 -2.76 0.45
N ILE A 42 10.85 -3.41 1.14
CA ILE A 42 9.71 -2.73 1.77
C ILE A 42 10.13 -1.61 2.74
N GLY A 43 11.22 -1.80 3.50
CA GLY A 43 11.78 -0.76 4.38
C GLY A 43 12.27 0.49 3.63
N ARG A 44 12.89 0.33 2.45
CA ARG A 44 13.28 1.47 1.61
C ARG A 44 12.08 2.17 0.99
N ARG A 45 10.95 1.48 0.84
CA ARG A 45 9.71 2.06 0.31
C ARG A 45 8.98 2.87 1.37
N TYR A 46 8.90 2.36 2.61
CA TYR A 46 8.41 3.16 3.73
C TYR A 46 9.22 4.43 3.89
N ARG A 47 10.55 4.35 3.89
CA ARG A 47 11.40 5.54 4.01
C ARG A 47 11.14 6.57 2.92
N ARG A 48 11.00 6.14 1.66
CA ARG A 48 10.64 7.04 0.55
C ARG A 48 9.27 7.66 0.75
N GLY A 49 8.29 6.87 1.20
CA GLY A 49 6.96 7.34 1.58
C GLY A 49 7.02 8.40 2.66
N ASP A 50 7.79 8.15 3.72
CA ASP A 50 7.97 9.07 4.84
C ASP A 50 8.64 10.38 4.38
N GLU A 51 9.63 10.31 3.48
CA GLU A 51 10.33 11.46 2.87
C GLU A 51 9.42 12.31 1.97
N VAL A 52 8.49 11.71 1.23
CA VAL A 52 7.52 12.44 0.37
C VAL A 52 6.25 12.88 1.12
N GLY A 53 6.14 12.54 2.41
CA GLY A 53 5.02 12.94 3.26
C GLY A 53 3.80 12.04 3.17
N THR A 54 3.96 10.78 2.75
CA THR A 54 2.89 9.78 2.77
C THR A 54 2.39 9.53 4.19
N ILE A 55 1.11 9.76 4.42
CA ILE A 55 0.47 9.58 5.73
C ILE A 55 0.19 8.09 6.00
N VAL A 56 -0.30 7.37 5.00
CA VAL A 56 -0.72 5.97 5.10
C VAL A 56 -0.03 5.10 4.05
N SER A 57 0.56 3.98 4.47
CA SER A 57 1.15 2.98 3.58
C SER A 57 0.33 1.69 3.58
N ILE A 58 -0.18 1.29 2.43
CA ILE A 58 -0.92 0.05 2.19
C ILE A 58 0.04 -1.00 1.66
N ALA A 59 0.30 -2.04 2.45
CA ALA A 59 1.06 -3.20 2.05
C ALA A 59 0.12 -4.34 1.59
N CYS A 60 0.33 -4.82 0.37
CA CYS A 60 -0.30 -6.05 -0.12
C CYS A 60 0.65 -7.22 0.15
N ASP A 61 0.20 -8.25 0.85
CA ASP A 61 1.01 -9.43 1.19
C ASP A 61 0.46 -10.69 0.49
N PHE A 62 1.03 -11.87 0.78
CA PHE A 62 0.54 -13.11 0.18
C PHE A 62 -0.89 -13.44 0.62
N GLN A 63 -1.23 -13.09 1.86
CA GLN A 63 -2.54 -13.33 2.41
C GLN A 63 -3.59 -12.44 1.72
N THR A 64 -3.24 -11.25 1.21
CA THR A 64 -4.09 -10.46 0.30
C THR A 64 -4.62 -11.24 -0.91
N LEU A 65 -3.84 -12.21 -1.42
CA LEU A 65 -4.27 -13.04 -2.56
C LEU A 65 -5.32 -14.09 -2.15
N GLU A 66 -5.35 -14.47 -0.87
CA GLU A 66 -6.25 -15.48 -0.32
C GLU A 66 -7.53 -14.85 0.22
N ASP A 67 -7.42 -13.76 0.98
CA ASP A 67 -8.53 -13.18 1.77
C ASP A 67 -8.95 -11.77 1.33
N ASN A 68 -8.35 -11.22 0.26
CA ASN A 68 -8.60 -9.85 -0.20
C ASN A 68 -8.45 -8.78 0.90
N THR A 69 -7.56 -8.99 1.87
CA THR A 69 -7.23 -8.00 2.89
C THR A 69 -5.86 -7.37 2.66
N VAL A 70 -5.70 -6.11 3.04
CA VAL A 70 -4.43 -5.38 2.95
C VAL A 70 -4.02 -4.89 4.34
N THR A 71 -2.73 -4.66 4.51
CA THR A 71 -2.20 -4.08 5.74
C THR A 71 -2.03 -2.58 5.56
N LEU A 72 -2.73 -1.78 6.36
CA LEU A 72 -2.53 -0.33 6.44
C LEU A 72 -1.54 -0.04 7.56
N ARG A 73 -0.50 0.71 7.25
CA ARG A 73 0.46 1.27 8.20
C ARG A 73 0.28 2.78 8.26
N ASP A 74 0.03 3.28 9.45
CA ASP A 74 0.01 4.70 9.73
C ASP A 74 1.44 5.20 10.03
N ARG A 75 1.84 6.31 9.40
CA ARG A 75 3.20 6.84 9.54
C ARG A 75 3.48 7.34 10.96
N ASP A 76 2.55 8.11 11.52
CA ASP A 76 2.79 8.85 12.76
C ASP A 76 2.73 7.93 13.99
N SER A 77 1.78 7.00 14.00
CA SER A 77 1.60 6.04 15.10
C SER A 77 2.40 4.76 14.94
N MET A 78 2.98 4.51 13.76
CA MET A 78 3.66 3.24 13.40
C MET A 78 2.76 2.00 13.51
N LYS A 79 1.44 2.17 13.70
CA LYS A 79 0.49 1.08 13.88
C LYS A 79 0.20 0.42 12.54
N GLN A 80 0.00 -0.88 12.59
CA GLN A 80 -0.39 -1.70 11.44
C GLN A 80 -1.75 -2.33 11.74
N ILE A 81 -2.71 -2.15 10.83
CA ILE A 81 -4.03 -2.75 10.91
C ILE A 81 -4.33 -3.50 9.62
N ARG A 82 -5.04 -4.63 9.72
CA ARG A 82 -5.47 -5.41 8.57
C ARG A 82 -6.91 -5.04 8.24
N VAL A 83 -7.17 -4.67 6.99
CA VAL A 83 -8.48 -4.21 6.54
C VAL A 83 -8.82 -4.87 5.21
N GLU A 84 -10.08 -5.26 5.05
CA GLU A 84 -10.59 -5.81 3.79
C GLU A 84 -10.64 -4.73 2.70
N ILE A 85 -10.25 -5.06 1.47
CA ILE A 85 -10.24 -4.12 0.33
C ILE A 85 -11.59 -3.39 0.13
N PRO A 86 -12.76 -4.03 0.28
CA PRO A 86 -14.06 -3.35 0.16
C PRO A 86 -14.30 -2.24 1.19
N LYS A 87 -13.66 -2.32 2.38
CA LYS A 87 -13.80 -1.35 3.48
C LYS A 87 -12.81 -0.17 3.36
N LEU A 88 -12.04 -0.09 2.28
CA LEU A 88 -11.09 1.00 2.05
C LEU A 88 -11.74 2.29 1.49
N LYS A 89 -13.05 2.29 1.22
CA LYS A 89 -13.82 3.43 0.70
C LYS A 89 -14.59 4.13 1.80
#